data_AF-A0A2S9RNP8-F1
#
_entry.id   AF-A0A2S9RNP8-F1
#
_cell.length_a   1.000
_cell.length_b   1.000
_cell.length_c   1.000
_cell.angle_alpha   90.00
_cell.angle_beta   90.00
_cell.angle_gamma   90.00
#
_symmetry.space_group_name_H-M   'P 1'
#
loop_
_entity.id
_entity.type
_entity.pdbx_description
1 polymer ?
#
loop_
_entity_poly.entity_id
_entity_poly.type
_entity_poly.pdbx_seq_one_letter_code
_entity_poly.pdbx_strand_id
1 'polypeptide(L)'
;MAIYKIFCDESCHLEHDGSDIMAIGAIHCTAEKAIELSKSIKALRHKHNYLPELKWSKLNKQQWNLYRDLIDLVLDNEEIHFKTTVVMNKKALNHKVFNEGSHNNFYYKVLYYTVRDLSLIHI
;
A
#
# COMPACT_ATOMS: atom_id res chain seq x y z
N MET A 1 8.65 24.74 -4.69
CA MET A 1 8.66 23.66 -3.68
C MET A 1 7.90 22.50 -4.29
N ALA A 2 8.50 21.31 -4.38
CA ALA A 2 7.82 20.15 -4.97
C ALA A 2 6.70 19.66 -4.03
N ILE A 3 5.55 19.28 -4.60
CA ILE A 3 4.45 18.67 -3.85
C ILE A 3 4.59 17.16 -3.95
N TYR A 4 4.68 16.48 -2.81
CA TYR A 4 4.70 15.04 -2.75
C TYR A 4 3.32 14.47 -2.40
N LYS A 5 3.03 13.28 -2.93
CA LYS A 5 1.82 12.51 -2.67
C LYS A 5 2.20 11.21 -1.99
N ILE A 6 1.46 10.87 -0.94
CA ILE A 6 1.59 9.59 -0.24
C ILE A 6 0.24 8.90 -0.30
N PHE A 7 0.21 7.68 -0.81
CA PHE A 7 -0.98 6.84 -0.91
C PHE A 7 -0.79 5.64 0.00
N CYS A 8 -1.66 5.48 0.99
CA CYS A 8 -1.60 4.36 1.92
C CYS A 8 -2.79 3.43 1.71
N ASP A 9 -2.57 2.14 1.90
CA ASP A 9 -3.63 1.13 1.91
C ASP A 9 -3.24 0.01 2.88
N GLU A 10 -4.24 -0.65 3.45
CA GLU A 10 -4.06 -1.64 4.50
C GLU A 10 -4.69 -2.99 4.16
N SER A 11 -4.10 -4.06 4.69
CA SER A 11 -4.62 -5.41 4.60
C SER A 11 -4.73 -6.03 5.98
N CYS A 12 -5.87 -6.67 6.25
CA CYS A 12 -6.13 -7.40 7.49
C CYS A 12 -5.90 -6.56 8.76
N HIS A 13 -6.34 -5.30 8.74
CA HIS A 13 -6.11 -4.35 9.83
C HIS A 13 -7.12 -4.44 10.97
N LEU A 14 -8.25 -5.12 10.78
CA LEU A 14 -9.32 -5.16 11.78
C LEU A 14 -8.96 -6.14 12.89
N GLU A 15 -9.32 -5.82 14.13
CA GLU A 15 -8.98 -6.66 15.29
C GLU A 15 -9.56 -8.08 15.21
N HIS A 16 -10.70 -8.24 14.53
CA HIS A 16 -11.47 -9.50 14.49
C HIS A 16 -11.73 -10.02 13.07
N ASP A 17 -10.81 -9.80 12.14
CA ASP A 17 -10.91 -10.34 10.77
C ASP A 17 -10.42 -11.80 10.62
N GLY A 18 -9.97 -12.42 11.72
CA GLY A 18 -9.49 -13.80 11.76
C GLY A 18 -8.05 -14.00 11.28
N SER A 19 -7.46 -13.00 10.61
CA SER A 19 -6.06 -13.00 10.18
C SER A 19 -5.13 -12.68 11.35
N ASP A 20 -4.00 -13.37 11.42
CA ASP A 20 -2.94 -13.09 12.42
C ASP A 20 -1.80 -12.22 11.85
N ILE A 21 -1.95 -11.79 10.60
CA ILE A 21 -1.00 -10.94 9.88
C ILE A 21 -1.74 -9.70 9.41
N MET A 22 -1.11 -8.53 9.57
CA MET A 22 -1.58 -7.24 9.07
C MET A 22 -0.47 -6.59 8.25
N ALA A 23 -0.84 -5.86 7.21
CA ALA A 23 0.10 -5.04 6.46
C ALA A 23 -0.45 -3.63 6.24
N ILE A 24 0.40 -2.61 6.34
CA ILE A 24 0.11 -1.26 5.85
C ILE A 24 1.17 -0.92 4.81
N GLY A 25 0.73 -0.72 3.58
CA GLY A 25 1.56 -0.27 2.46
C GLY A 25 1.44 1.23 2.23
N ALA A 26 2.51 1.84 1.71
CA ALA A 26 2.51 3.22 1.27
C ALA A 26 3.32 3.38 -0.02
N ILE A 27 2.80 4.18 -0.95
CA ILE A 27 3.50 4.65 -2.15
C ILE A 27 3.74 6.15 -2.02
N HIS A 28 4.96 6.59 -2.33
CA HIS A 28 5.38 8.00 -2.32
C HIS A 28 5.99 8.40 -3.66
N CYS A 29 5.54 9.52 -4.22
CA CYS A 29 6.10 10.14 -5.41
C CYS A 29 5.72 11.63 -5.50
N THR A 30 6.28 12.36 -6.48
CA THR A 30 5.87 13.74 -6.77
C THR A 30 4.44 13.80 -7.31
N ALA A 31 3.79 14.96 -7.19
CA ALA A 31 2.45 15.17 -7.73
C ALA A 31 2.39 14.96 -9.25
N GLU A 32 3.43 15.38 -9.97
CA GLU A 32 3.61 15.17 -11.40
C GLU A 32 3.69 13.66 -11.71
N LYS A 33 4.52 12.92 -10.96
CA LYS A 33 4.66 11.48 -11.13
C LYS A 33 3.36 10.72 -10.82
N ALA A 34 2.59 11.16 -9.82
CA ALA A 34 1.29 10.56 -9.52
C ALA A 34 0.30 10.69 -10.70
N ILE A 35 0.35 11.82 -11.43
CA ILE A 35 -0.46 12.02 -12.65
C ILE A 35 0.01 11.09 -13.77
N GLU A 36 1.32 10.96 -13.97
CA GLU A 36 1.92 10.04 -14.95
C GLU A 36 1.57 8.57 -14.65
N LEU A 37 1.70 8.16 -13.39
CA LEU A 37 1.35 6.83 -12.93
C LEU A 37 -0.12 6.52 -13.19
N SER A 38 -1.01 7.46 -12.87
CA SER A 38 -2.46 7.33 -13.13
C SER A 38 -2.78 7.16 -14.62
N LYS A 39 -2.07 7.88 -15.51
CA LYS A 39 -2.21 7.72 -16.96
C LYS A 39 -1.68 6.36 -17.43
N SER A 40 -0.55 5.93 -16.89
CA SER A 40 0.10 4.64 -17.23
C SER A 40 -0.77 3.45 -16.81
N ILE A 41 -1.37 3.49 -15.61
CA ILE A 41 -2.34 2.48 -15.15
C ILE A 41 -3.54 2.39 -16.11
N LYS A 42 -4.07 3.53 -16.56
CA LYS A 42 -5.16 3.54 -17.56
C LYS A 42 -4.71 2.94 -18.89
N ALA A 43 -3.52 3.30 -19.37
CA ALA A 43 -2.96 2.73 -20.60
C ALA A 43 -2.77 1.21 -20.51
N LEU A 44 -2.29 0.70 -19.38
CA LEU A 44 -2.19 -0.75 -19.13
C LEU A 44 -3.54 -1.43 -19.15
N ARG A 45 -4.57 -0.85 -18.50
CA ARG A 45 -5.93 -1.39 -18.56
C ARG A 45 -6.44 -1.48 -20.00
N HIS A 46 -6.19 -0.47 -20.83
CA HIS A 46 -6.55 -0.50 -22.25
C HIS A 46 -5.75 -1.55 -23.04
N LYS A 47 -4.42 -1.63 -22.83
CA LYS A 47 -3.52 -2.63 -23.46
C LYS A 47 -4.00 -4.06 -23.20
N HIS A 48 -4.46 -4.34 -21.99
CA HIS A 48 -4.96 -5.66 -21.57
C HIS A 48 -6.46 -5.86 -21.79
N ASN A 49 -7.15 -4.91 -22.43
CA ASN A 49 -8.60 -4.92 -22.64
C ASN A 49 -9.41 -5.16 -21.35
N TYR A 50 -8.97 -4.55 -20.24
CA TYR A 50 -9.55 -4.74 -18.91
C TYR A 50 -10.43 -3.56 -18.49
N LEU A 51 -11.74 -3.74 -18.68
CA LEU A 51 -12.78 -2.76 -18.35
C LEU A 51 -13.17 -2.70 -16.86
N PRO A 52 -13.21 -3.81 -16.10
CA PRO A 52 -13.66 -3.76 -14.70
C PRO A 52 -12.76 -2.91 -13.80
N GLU A 53 -13.25 -2.62 -12.60
CA GLU A 53 -12.42 -2.06 -11.51
C GLU A 53 -11.31 -3.05 -11.14
N LEU A 54 -10.10 -2.55 -10.88
CA LEU A 54 -8.98 -3.36 -10.39
C LEU A 54 -9.26 -3.74 -8.93
N LYS A 55 -9.27 -5.04 -8.63
CA LYS A 55 -9.44 -5.58 -7.28
C LYS A 55 -8.58 -6.82 -7.12
N TRP A 56 -7.64 -6.79 -6.18
CA TRP A 56 -6.78 -7.94 -5.84
C TRP A 56 -7.60 -9.19 -5.47
N SER A 57 -8.73 -9.01 -4.79
CA SER A 57 -9.64 -10.10 -4.42
C SER A 57 -10.35 -10.77 -5.60
N LYS A 58 -10.32 -10.15 -6.79
CA LYS A 58 -10.91 -10.69 -8.04
C LYS A 58 -9.84 -11.18 -9.03
N LEU A 59 -8.58 -11.16 -8.63
CA LEU A 59 -7.46 -11.59 -9.45
C LEU A 59 -7.62 -13.07 -9.82
N ASN A 60 -7.50 -13.36 -11.12
CA ASN A 60 -7.44 -14.73 -11.64
C ASN A 60 -6.33 -14.86 -12.68
N LYS A 61 -6.08 -16.10 -13.13
CA LYS A 61 -4.96 -16.42 -14.04
C LYS A 61 -4.99 -15.62 -15.35
N GLN A 62 -6.16 -15.27 -15.87
CA GLN A 62 -6.28 -14.54 -17.14
C GLN A 62 -5.80 -13.09 -17.02
N GLN A 63 -5.83 -12.53 -15.81
CA GLN A 63 -5.47 -11.14 -15.53
C GLN A 63 -4.01 -11.01 -15.06
N TRP A 64 -3.29 -12.13 -14.89
CA TRP A 64 -1.96 -12.12 -14.28
C TRP A 64 -0.98 -11.18 -15.01
N ASN A 65 -1.00 -11.15 -16.34
CA ASN A 65 -0.13 -10.27 -17.11
C ASN A 65 -0.41 -8.78 -16.85
N LEU A 66 -1.68 -8.38 -16.66
CA LEU A 66 -2.02 -7.01 -16.29
C LEU A 66 -1.48 -6.66 -14.89
N TYR A 67 -1.68 -7.54 -13.92
CA TYR A 67 -1.21 -7.29 -12.55
C TYR A 67 0.31 -7.30 -12.42
N ARG A 68 1.00 -8.15 -13.18
CA ARG A 68 2.45 -8.11 -13.29
C ARG A 68 2.90 -6.77 -13.87
N ASP A 69 2.34 -6.34 -15.01
CA ASP A 69 2.67 -5.04 -15.61
C ASP A 69 2.39 -3.86 -14.65
N LEU A 70 1.37 -3.96 -13.78
CA LEU A 70 1.09 -2.94 -12.74
C LEU A 70 2.13 -2.93 -11.62
N ILE A 71 2.63 -4.11 -11.21
CA ILE A 71 3.70 -4.23 -10.21
C ILE A 71 5.00 -3.67 -10.80
N ASP A 72 5.37 -4.10 -12.00
CA ASP A 72 6.57 -3.64 -12.70
C ASP A 72 6.53 -2.11 -12.91
N LEU A 73 5.37 -1.55 -13.29
CA LEU A 73 5.19 -0.09 -13.44
C LEU A 73 5.53 0.70 -12.17
N VAL A 74 5.30 0.12 -10.98
CA VAL A 74 5.59 0.78 -9.70
C VAL A 74 7.03 0.51 -9.27
N LEU A 75 7.52 -0.72 -9.42
CA LEU A 75 8.83 -1.14 -8.89
C LEU A 75 10.01 -0.76 -9.79
N ASP A 76 9.82 -0.66 -11.11
CA ASP A 76 10.87 -0.31 -12.07
C ASP A 76 11.10 1.21 -12.19
N ASN A 77 10.39 2.01 -11.38
CA ASN A 77 10.46 3.46 -11.43
C ASN A 77 11.14 4.02 -10.17
N GLU A 78 12.36 4.53 -10.32
CA GLU A 78 13.16 5.07 -9.21
C GLU A 78 12.53 6.30 -8.54
N GLU A 79 11.61 7.00 -9.20
CA GLU A 79 10.87 8.16 -8.65
C GLU A 79 9.60 7.74 -7.88
N ILE A 80 9.33 6.43 -7.80
CA ILE A 80 8.18 5.86 -7.08
C ILE A 80 8.72 4.97 -5.97
N HIS A 81 8.49 5.39 -4.73
CA HIS A 81 8.94 4.63 -3.57
C HIS A 81 7.77 3.86 -2.97
N PHE A 82 7.95 2.55 -2.81
CA PHE A 82 7.01 1.69 -2.10
C PHE A 82 7.63 1.17 -0.81
N LYS A 83 6.85 1.19 0.27
CA LYS A 83 7.20 0.54 1.54
C LYS A 83 5.98 -0.13 2.14
N THR A 84 6.20 -1.23 2.84
CA THR A 84 5.16 -1.86 3.65
C THR A 84 5.68 -2.18 5.05
N THR A 85 4.81 -2.04 6.04
CA THR A 85 5.04 -2.53 7.40
C THR A 85 4.17 -3.75 7.62
N VAL A 86 4.79 -4.88 7.91
CA VAL A 86 4.10 -6.14 8.21
C VAL A 86 4.10 -6.37 9.72
N VAL A 87 2.92 -6.56 10.30
CA VAL A 87 2.75 -6.97 11.68
C VAL A 87 2.42 -8.45 11.72
N MET A 88 3.31 -9.21 12.32
CA MET A 88 3.16 -10.64 12.58
C MET A 88 2.51 -10.85 13.95
N ASN A 89 1.79 -11.96 14.12
CA ASN A 89 1.18 -12.37 15.40
C ASN A 89 0.24 -11.30 15.99
N LYS A 90 -0.64 -10.72 15.17
CA LYS A 90 -1.60 -9.67 15.56
C LYS A 90 -2.42 -10.04 16.81
N LYS A 91 -2.78 -11.32 16.98
CA LYS A 91 -3.56 -11.82 18.13
C LYS A 91 -2.80 -11.74 19.46
N ALA A 92 -1.47 -11.66 19.43
CA ALA A 92 -0.63 -11.55 20.61
C ALA A 92 -0.39 -10.09 21.05
N LEU A 93 -0.97 -9.11 20.37
CA LEU A 93 -0.79 -7.69 20.69
C LEU A 93 -1.42 -7.35 22.05
N ASN A 94 -0.59 -6.80 22.96
CA ASN A 94 -1.08 -6.32 24.24
C ASN A 94 -1.48 -4.84 24.17
N HIS A 95 -2.73 -4.58 23.77
CA HIS A 95 -3.24 -3.22 23.65
C HIS A 95 -3.30 -2.47 24.98
N LYS A 96 -3.57 -3.15 26.11
CA LYS A 96 -3.61 -2.51 27.44
C LYS A 96 -2.28 -1.88 27.82
N VAL A 97 -1.17 -2.56 27.57
CA VAL A 97 0.17 -2.10 27.94
C VAL A 97 0.73 -1.10 26.92
N PHE A 98 0.62 -1.41 25.63
CA PHE A 98 1.36 -0.66 24.61
C PHE A 98 0.51 0.31 23.81
N ASN A 99 -0.83 0.25 23.89
CA ASN A 99 -1.72 1.00 23.00
C ASN A 99 -2.89 1.66 23.77
N GLU A 100 -2.74 1.91 25.06
CA GLU A 100 -3.74 2.55 25.92
C GLU A 100 -5.10 1.84 25.89
N GLY A 101 -5.09 0.52 25.73
CA GLY A 101 -6.30 -0.30 25.59
C GLY A 101 -7.02 -0.16 24.25
N SER A 102 -6.47 0.59 23.27
CA SER A 102 -7.12 0.88 21.99
C SER A 102 -6.40 0.22 20.82
N HIS A 103 -7.15 -0.54 20.01
CA HIS A 103 -6.65 -1.09 18.75
C HIS A 103 -6.32 0.02 17.73
N ASN A 104 -7.09 1.12 17.72
CA ASN A 104 -6.84 2.25 16.83
C ASN A 104 -5.49 2.92 17.12
N ASN A 105 -5.08 3.00 18.40
CA ASN A 105 -3.77 3.55 18.75
C ASN A 105 -2.63 2.68 18.21
N PHE A 106 -2.79 1.36 18.22
CA PHE A 106 -1.86 0.45 17.55
C PHE A 106 -1.83 0.73 16.04
N TYR A 107 -2.99 0.77 15.38
CA TYR A 107 -3.10 1.04 13.95
C TYR A 107 -2.39 2.35 13.57
N TYR A 108 -2.63 3.44 14.30
CA TYR A 108 -1.99 4.72 14.05
C TYR A 108 -0.48 4.69 14.23
N LYS A 109 0.04 3.93 15.20
CA LYS A 109 1.49 3.72 15.34
C LYS A 109 2.06 3.01 14.12
N VAL A 110 1.42 1.93 13.64
CA VAL A 110 1.88 1.20 12.46
C VAL A 110 1.84 2.09 11.22
N LEU A 111 0.77 2.88 11.03
CA LEU A 111 0.66 3.84 9.93
C LEU A 111 1.77 4.91 10.01
N TYR A 112 2.00 5.47 11.20
CA TYR A 112 3.07 6.44 11.43
C TYR A 112 4.44 5.88 11.07
N TYR A 113 4.80 4.68 11.55
CA TYR A 113 6.06 4.03 11.20
C TYR A 113 6.16 3.70 9.71
N THR A 114 5.03 3.35 9.07
CA THR A 114 4.97 3.14 7.62
C THR A 114 5.37 4.40 6.85
N VAL A 115 4.76 5.54 7.19
CA VAL A 115 4.99 6.81 6.48
C VAL A 115 6.33 7.45 6.84
N ARG A 116 6.72 7.42 8.12
CA ARG A 116 7.98 8.00 8.61
C ARG A 116 9.18 7.43 7.88
N ASP A 117 9.28 6.10 7.81
CA ASP A 117 10.42 5.43 7.19
C ASP A 117 10.47 5.69 5.67
N LEU A 118 9.32 5.92 5.04
CA LEU A 118 9.23 6.28 3.62
C LEU A 118 9.69 7.72 3.35
N SER A 119 9.37 8.65 4.26
CA SER A 119 9.82 10.06 4.16
C SER A 119 11.31 10.26 4.43
N LEU A 120 11.94 9.37 5.21
CA LEU A 120 13.38 9.41 5.49
C LEU A 120 14.25 9.01 4.29
N ILE A 121 13.65 8.52 3.19
CA ILE A 121 14.39 8.24 1.94
C ILE A 121 14.90 9.54 1.27
N HIS A 122 14.38 10.71 1.69
CA HIS A 122 14.70 12.02 1.10
C HIS A 122 15.39 13.00 2.07
N ILE A 123 15.82 12.55 3.25
CA ILE A 123 16.58 13.32 4.26
C ILE A 123 17.94 12.66 4.44
#